data_AF-A0A7Y2PGM7-F1
#
_entry.id   AF-A0A7Y2PGM7-F1
#
_cell.length_a   1.000
_cell.length_b   1.000
_cell.length_c   1.000
_cell.angle_alpha   90.00
_cell.angle_beta   90.00
_cell.angle_gamma   90.00
#
_symmetry.space_group_name_H-M   'P 1'
#
loop_
_entity.id
_entity.type
_entity.pdbx_description
1 polymer ?
#
loop_
_entity_poly.entity_id
_entity_poly.type
_entity_poly.pdbx_seq_one_letter_code
_entity_poly.pdbx_strand_id
1 'polypeptide(L)'
;MTERWFPYTYLRREQNCSRFTAFVLASLQALGWIFLRLESPSWKALRAQHRRLYPHLADKSASIGDPLRYAIQSLWLLLVRPAEQNRGRRSPGKYVRSLLQALLRIVQQPWNLLSNAFVRLPTAISPQVIKSTRRWNTMGWPLRKALYIAIGVLAAVLIIICVTEPFGYLAQLVFVILLWGIAMLVRRIPGRFPTLLMIALSVIISCRYLWWRYTSTLNWNDSLDLVCGLILLLAETYSWLVLILGYVQTSWPLNRQPAQLPRDTSLWPTVDLLIPTYNEELSVTRGTVYAALGIDWPKDKLRIHLLDDGNRPSFKQFAEEAG
;
A
#
# COMPACT_ATOMS: atom_id res chain seq x y z
N MET A 1 22.24 -26.43 40.81
CA MET A 1 21.84 -26.46 39.38
C MET A 1 22.91 -25.79 38.51
N THR A 2 24.13 -26.30 38.63
CA THR A 2 25.37 -25.90 37.95
C THR A 2 25.80 -27.01 36.99
N GLU A 3 24.85 -27.72 36.40
CA GLU A 3 25.10 -28.84 35.51
C GLU A 3 24.72 -28.46 34.08
N ARG A 4 25.65 -28.70 33.14
CA ARG A 4 25.66 -28.41 31.68
C ARG A 4 26.54 -27.22 31.29
N TRP A 5 27.85 -27.40 31.52
CA TRP A 5 28.92 -26.44 31.19
C TRP A 5 29.54 -26.59 29.79
N PHE A 6 28.97 -27.44 28.90
CA PHE A 6 29.47 -27.50 27.52
C PHE A 6 28.33 -27.52 26.49
N PRO A 7 28.08 -26.38 25.81
CA PRO A 7 27.04 -26.31 24.78
C PRO A 7 27.40 -27.11 23.53
N TYR A 8 28.69 -27.28 23.21
CA TYR A 8 29.11 -28.07 22.03
C TYR A 8 28.70 -29.54 22.13
N THR A 9 28.95 -30.18 23.29
CA THR A 9 28.60 -31.60 23.50
C THR A 9 27.09 -31.78 23.57
N TYR A 10 26.38 -30.81 24.15
CA TYR A 10 24.92 -30.76 24.19
C TYR A 10 24.29 -30.63 22.80
N LEU A 11 24.72 -29.64 22.00
CA LEU A 11 24.24 -29.42 20.62
C LEU A 11 24.50 -30.63 19.72
N ARG A 12 25.61 -31.33 19.95
CA ARG A 12 25.97 -32.53 19.18
C ARG A 12 25.21 -33.78 19.61
N ARG A 13 25.02 -34.01 20.91
CA ARG A 13 24.41 -35.25 21.44
C ARG A 13 22.90 -35.19 21.55
N GLU A 14 22.34 -34.07 22.00
CA GLU A 14 20.89 -33.93 22.22
C GLU A 14 20.17 -33.32 21.00
N GLN A 15 20.82 -32.43 20.24
CA GLN A 15 20.19 -31.74 19.09
C GLN A 15 20.68 -32.20 17.71
N ASN A 16 21.60 -33.18 17.67
CA ASN A 16 22.10 -33.82 16.46
C ASN A 16 22.66 -32.84 15.39
N CYS A 17 23.23 -31.70 15.82
CA CYS A 17 23.76 -30.67 14.92
C CYS A 17 25.07 -31.10 14.21
N SER A 18 25.33 -30.57 13.01
CA SER A 18 26.61 -30.80 12.31
C SER A 18 27.79 -30.20 13.10
N ARG A 19 28.99 -30.79 12.96
CA ARG A 19 30.20 -30.38 13.72
C ARG A 19 30.51 -28.89 13.59
N PHE A 20 30.36 -28.35 12.37
CA PHE A 20 30.56 -26.93 12.09
C PHE A 20 29.50 -26.05 12.77
N THR A 21 28.23 -26.43 12.66
CA THR A 21 27.11 -25.70 13.30
C THR A 21 27.27 -25.66 14.82
N ALA A 22 27.58 -26.81 15.43
CA ALA A 22 27.79 -26.92 16.86
C ALA A 22 28.97 -26.07 17.34
N PHE A 23 30.06 -26.03 16.56
CA PHE A 23 31.23 -25.19 16.87
C PHE A 23 30.88 -23.70 16.83
N VAL A 24 30.28 -23.22 15.74
CA VAL A 24 29.91 -21.81 15.57
C VAL A 24 28.95 -21.35 16.66
N LEU A 25 27.90 -22.12 16.96
CA LEU A 25 26.94 -21.78 18.01
C LEU A 25 27.57 -21.81 19.40
N ALA A 26 28.45 -22.77 19.69
CA ALA A 26 29.18 -22.81 20.95
C ALA A 26 30.13 -21.62 21.11
N SER A 27 30.82 -21.20 20.05
CA SER A 27 31.68 -20.01 20.04
C SER A 27 30.87 -18.73 20.26
N LEU A 28 29.74 -18.57 19.57
CA LEU A 28 28.83 -17.42 19.79
C LEU A 28 28.28 -17.38 21.21
N GLN A 29 27.94 -18.53 21.77
CA GLN A 29 27.50 -18.62 23.16
C GLN A 29 28.63 -18.24 24.12
N ALA A 30 29.85 -18.74 23.92
CA ALA A 30 31.01 -18.39 24.75
C ALA A 30 31.30 -16.87 24.71
N LEU A 31 31.23 -16.26 23.53
CA LEU A 31 31.30 -14.80 23.38
C LEU A 31 30.16 -14.10 24.14
N GLY A 32 28.93 -14.61 24.05
CA GLY A 32 27.81 -14.11 24.83
C GLY A 32 28.04 -14.17 26.35
N TRP A 33 28.68 -15.22 26.85
CA TRP A 33 29.04 -15.32 28.28
C TRP A 33 30.09 -14.29 28.69
N ILE A 34 31.08 -14.01 27.83
CA ILE A 34 32.13 -13.02 28.07
C ILE A 34 31.56 -11.60 28.04
N PHE A 35 30.76 -11.25 27.03
CA PHE A 35 30.35 -9.87 26.80
C PHE A 35 29.01 -9.49 27.45
N LEU A 36 28.07 -10.42 27.58
CA LEU A 36 26.71 -10.13 28.05
C LEU A 36 26.44 -10.60 29.49
N ARG A 37 27.44 -11.20 30.16
CA ARG A 37 27.36 -11.71 31.55
C ARG A 37 26.04 -12.45 31.78
N LEU A 38 25.83 -13.50 30.98
CA LEU A 38 24.58 -14.29 30.92
C LEU A 38 24.19 -14.96 32.26
N GLU A 39 25.05 -14.91 33.27
CA GLU A 39 24.80 -15.32 34.66
C GLU A 39 23.91 -14.38 35.47
N SER A 40 23.73 -13.14 35.00
CA SER A 40 22.99 -12.13 35.75
C SER A 40 21.55 -12.59 36.03
N PRO A 41 20.94 -12.15 37.16
CA PRO A 41 19.56 -12.50 37.50
C PRO A 41 18.58 -12.14 36.38
N SER A 42 18.82 -11.04 35.67
CA SER A 42 18.02 -10.56 34.54
C SER A 42 18.06 -11.52 33.35
N TRP A 43 19.23 -12.05 33.00
CA TRP A 43 19.37 -13.02 31.92
C TRP A 43 18.83 -14.40 32.30
N LYS A 44 18.89 -14.78 33.58
CA LYS A 44 18.24 -16.00 34.09
C LYS A 44 16.71 -15.89 34.00
N ALA A 45 16.14 -14.75 34.37
CA ALA A 45 14.71 -14.48 34.25
C ALA A 45 14.24 -14.50 32.78
N LEU A 46 15.03 -13.90 31.87
CA LEU A 46 14.75 -13.92 30.43
C LEU A 46 14.80 -15.34 29.85
N ARG A 47 15.82 -16.13 30.22
CA ARG A 47 15.94 -17.55 29.80
C ARG A 47 14.80 -18.41 30.33
N ALA A 48 14.32 -18.16 31.55
CA ALA A 48 13.15 -18.87 32.08
C ALA A 48 11.86 -18.57 31.28
N GLN A 49 11.77 -17.41 30.63
CA GLN A 49 10.67 -17.03 29.75
C GLN A 49 10.93 -17.34 28.27
N HIS A 50 12.00 -18.07 27.95
CA HIS A 50 12.41 -18.36 26.57
C HIS A 50 11.29 -18.97 25.72
N ARG A 51 10.57 -19.96 26.27
CA ARG A 51 9.43 -20.60 25.59
C ARG A 51 8.27 -19.64 25.30
N ARG A 52 8.08 -18.60 26.12
CA ARG A 52 7.06 -17.56 25.93
C ARG A 52 7.48 -16.52 24.89
N LEU A 53 8.75 -16.12 24.90
CA LEU A 53 9.26 -15.05 24.03
C LEU A 53 9.64 -15.55 22.63
N TYR A 54 10.06 -16.81 22.52
CA TYR A 54 10.55 -17.44 21.29
C TYR A 54 9.85 -18.78 21.03
N PRO A 55 8.50 -18.83 20.92
CA PRO A 55 7.77 -20.10 20.79
C PRO A 55 8.15 -20.89 19.53
N HIS A 56 8.51 -20.19 18.45
CA HIS A 56 8.93 -20.78 17.16
C HIS A 56 10.36 -21.35 17.16
N LEU A 57 11.16 -21.06 18.19
CA LEU A 57 12.53 -21.58 18.36
C LEU A 57 12.64 -22.56 19.54
N ALA A 58 11.63 -22.65 20.39
CA ALA A 58 11.67 -23.46 21.61
C ALA A 58 11.66 -24.97 21.33
N ASP A 59 10.90 -25.41 20.32
CA ASP A 59 10.71 -26.83 20.02
C ASP A 59 11.49 -27.30 18.76
N LYS A 60 12.39 -26.46 18.20
CA LYS A 60 13.16 -26.76 16.98
C LYS A 60 14.62 -27.13 17.31
N SER A 61 15.23 -28.04 16.54
CA SER A 61 16.68 -28.32 16.59
C SER A 61 17.51 -27.13 16.13
N ALA A 62 18.65 -26.87 16.80
CA ALA A 62 19.46 -25.70 16.53
C ALA A 62 20.08 -25.71 15.12
N SER A 63 19.97 -24.57 14.45
CA SER A 63 20.46 -24.29 13.11
C SER A 63 21.39 -23.08 13.10
N ILE A 64 22.28 -23.00 12.11
CA ILE A 64 23.21 -21.86 11.91
C ILE A 64 22.44 -20.52 11.81
N GLY A 65 21.21 -20.54 11.30
CA GLY A 65 20.38 -19.33 11.17
C GLY A 65 19.69 -18.86 12.44
N ASP A 66 19.79 -19.59 13.55
CA ASP A 66 19.06 -19.27 14.77
C ASP A 66 19.51 -17.98 15.46
N PRO A 67 20.81 -17.61 15.52
CA PRO A 67 21.23 -16.32 16.07
C PRO A 67 20.57 -15.12 15.37
N LEU A 68 20.41 -15.19 14.04
CA LEU A 68 19.73 -14.16 13.26
C LEU A 68 18.24 -14.09 13.59
N ARG A 69 17.59 -15.25 13.77
CA ARG A 69 16.17 -15.33 14.17
C ARG A 69 15.95 -14.77 15.57
N TYR A 70 16.84 -15.09 16.52
CA TYR A 70 16.84 -14.47 17.85
C TYR A 70 17.03 -12.96 17.77
N ALA A 71 17.93 -12.46 16.92
CA ALA A 71 18.15 -11.02 16.76
C ALA A 71 16.92 -10.30 16.17
N ILE A 72 16.32 -10.85 15.10
CA ILE A 72 15.12 -10.29 14.47
C ILE A 72 13.95 -10.29 15.44
N GLN A 73 13.70 -11.41 16.13
CA GLN A 73 12.62 -11.50 17.10
C GLN A 73 12.86 -10.61 18.32
N SER A 74 14.11 -10.49 18.79
CA SER A 74 14.46 -9.57 19.89
C SER A 74 14.24 -8.12 19.48
N LEU A 75 14.63 -7.74 18.26
CA LEU A 75 14.38 -6.42 17.69
C LEU A 75 12.88 -6.15 17.56
N TRP A 76 12.12 -7.14 17.10
CA TRP A 76 10.66 -7.05 17.05
C TRP A 76 10.04 -6.91 18.43
N LEU A 77 10.47 -7.67 19.44
CA LEU A 77 9.99 -7.54 20.83
C LEU A 77 10.40 -6.21 21.49
N LEU A 78 11.53 -5.62 21.07
CA LEU A 78 11.97 -4.30 21.50
C LEU A 78 11.11 -3.19 20.88
N LEU A 79 10.78 -3.30 19.60
CA LEU A 79 9.98 -2.31 18.85
C LEU A 79 8.47 -2.45 19.10
N VAL A 80 8.00 -3.69 19.27
CA VAL A 80 6.60 -4.09 19.42
C VAL A 80 6.51 -4.97 20.66
N ARG A 81 6.29 -4.35 21.83
CA ARG A 81 6.04 -5.16 23.04
C ARG A 81 4.65 -5.80 22.94
N PRO A 82 4.54 -7.15 22.91
CA PRO A 82 3.25 -7.83 22.90
C PRO A 82 2.48 -7.45 24.16
N ALA A 83 1.18 -7.20 24.02
CA ALA A 83 0.31 -6.86 25.13
C ALA A 83 0.31 -8.02 26.13
N GLU A 84 0.87 -7.80 27.32
CA GLU A 84 0.71 -8.77 28.40
C GLU A 84 -0.76 -8.85 28.80
N GLN A 85 -1.28 -10.08 28.81
CA GLN A 85 -2.59 -10.41 29.34
C GLN A 85 -2.56 -10.16 30.86
N ASN A 86 -3.15 -9.02 31.23
CA ASN A 86 -3.32 -8.43 32.57
C ASN A 86 -3.26 -9.38 33.78
N ARG A 87 -2.34 -9.09 34.72
CA ARG A 87 -2.61 -9.09 36.17
C ARG A 87 -1.91 -7.91 36.86
N GLY A 88 -2.69 -6.87 37.14
CA GLY A 88 -2.60 -6.02 38.34
C GLY A 88 -1.25 -5.49 38.81
N ARG A 89 -0.52 -4.70 38.00
CA ARG A 89 0.49 -3.78 38.55
C ARG A 89 0.66 -2.53 37.67
N ARG A 90 0.62 -1.35 38.31
CA ARG A 90 0.79 -0.03 37.65
C ARG A 90 2.15 -0.01 36.93
N SER A 91 2.14 -0.01 35.59
CA SER A 91 3.34 -0.07 34.76
C SER A 91 3.78 1.32 34.26
N PRO A 92 5.09 1.63 34.26
CA PRO A 92 5.67 2.90 33.79
C PRO A 92 5.51 3.16 32.27
N GLY A 93 5.01 2.19 31.50
CA GLY A 93 4.74 2.35 30.07
C GLY A 93 3.57 3.26 29.71
N LYS A 94 2.71 3.62 30.68
CA LYS A 94 1.65 4.62 30.46
C LYS A 94 2.22 6.01 30.19
N TYR A 95 3.33 6.38 30.85
CA TYR A 95 3.97 7.68 30.68
C TYR A 95 4.63 7.82 29.30
N VAL A 96 5.37 6.80 28.86
CA VAL A 96 6.00 6.81 27.53
C VAL A 96 4.95 6.78 26.41
N ARG A 97 3.88 5.98 26.56
CA ARG A 97 2.76 5.99 25.61
C ARG A 97 1.98 7.30 25.65
N SER A 98 1.76 7.92 26.81
CA SER A 98 1.10 9.22 26.90
C SER A 98 1.97 10.34 26.36
N LEU A 99 3.30 10.25 26.51
CA LEU A 99 4.25 11.22 25.96
C LEU A 99 4.35 11.09 24.43
N LEU A 100 4.44 9.86 23.90
CA LEU A 100 4.37 9.60 22.46
C LEU A 100 3.03 10.03 21.88
N GLN A 101 1.92 9.72 22.55
CA GLN A 101 0.60 10.19 22.12
C GLN A 101 0.45 11.69 22.29
N ALA A 102 1.07 12.32 23.28
CA ALA A 102 1.08 13.77 23.44
C ALA A 102 1.90 14.44 22.34
N LEU A 103 3.09 13.92 22.00
CA LEU A 103 3.90 14.38 20.86
C LEU A 103 3.17 14.17 19.53
N LEU A 104 2.57 13.00 19.32
CA LEU A 104 1.73 12.74 18.16
C LEU A 104 0.51 13.68 18.12
N ARG A 105 -0.10 14.00 19.25
CA ARG A 105 -1.18 15.01 19.33
C ARG A 105 -0.67 16.42 19.07
N ILE A 106 0.53 16.78 19.49
CA ILE A 106 1.15 18.09 19.19
C ILE A 106 1.41 18.22 17.68
N VAL A 107 1.73 17.13 16.99
CA VAL A 107 1.88 17.12 15.52
C VAL A 107 0.52 17.04 14.82
N GLN A 108 -0.43 16.26 15.36
CA GLN A 108 -1.74 16.01 14.73
C GLN A 108 -2.76 17.12 15.01
N GLN A 109 -2.69 17.85 16.12
CA GLN A 109 -3.61 18.94 16.45
C GLN A 109 -3.52 20.14 15.49
N PRO A 110 -2.33 20.72 15.19
CA PRO A 110 -2.22 21.78 14.19
C PRO A 110 -2.63 21.26 12.83
N TRP A 111 -2.33 19.98 12.53
CA TRP A 111 -2.74 19.33 11.29
C TRP A 111 -4.27 19.19 11.17
N ASN A 112 -4.95 18.83 12.25
CA ASN A 112 -6.40 18.70 12.31
C ASN A 112 -7.10 20.08 12.30
N LEU A 113 -6.51 21.09 12.94
CA LEU A 113 -6.98 22.47 12.89
C LEU A 113 -6.84 23.05 11.48
N LEU A 114 -5.69 22.85 10.83
CA LEU A 114 -5.46 23.20 9.43
C LEU A 114 -6.43 22.48 8.51
N SER A 115 -6.63 21.16 8.68
CA SER A 115 -7.59 20.42 7.85
C SER A 115 -9.01 20.92 8.05
N ASN A 116 -9.42 21.23 9.29
CA ASN A 116 -10.77 21.73 9.57
C ASN A 116 -10.97 23.16 9.04
N ALA A 117 -9.93 24.00 9.09
CA ALA A 117 -9.93 25.31 8.45
C ALA A 117 -10.01 25.17 6.91
N PHE A 118 -9.27 24.22 6.33
CA PHE A 118 -9.31 23.94 4.89
C PHE A 118 -10.63 23.33 4.43
N VAL A 119 -11.31 22.52 5.24
CA VAL A 119 -12.67 22.03 4.94
C VAL A 119 -13.69 23.17 4.96
N ARG A 120 -13.45 24.23 5.75
CA ARG A 120 -14.29 25.44 5.81
C ARG A 120 -13.95 26.49 4.75
N LEU A 121 -12.78 26.40 4.10
CA LEU A 121 -12.39 27.33 3.02
C LEU A 121 -13.35 27.26 1.82
N PRO A 122 -13.73 26.08 1.28
CA PRO A 122 -14.71 25.99 0.20
C PRO A 122 -16.06 26.63 0.54
N THR A 123 -16.55 26.52 1.78
CA THR A 123 -17.83 27.12 2.19
C THR A 123 -17.75 28.62 2.39
N ALA A 124 -16.60 29.15 2.81
CA ALA A 124 -16.36 30.60 2.91
C ALA A 124 -16.12 31.26 1.54
N ILE A 125 -15.49 30.54 0.61
CA ILE A 125 -15.18 31.00 -0.75
C ILE A 125 -16.38 30.80 -1.70
N SER A 126 -17.27 29.85 -1.41
CA SER A 126 -18.42 29.54 -2.28
C SER A 126 -19.30 30.74 -2.63
N PRO A 127 -19.70 31.68 -1.75
CA PRO A 127 -20.57 32.79 -2.15
C PRO A 127 -19.87 33.75 -3.12
N GLN A 128 -18.56 33.99 -2.96
CA GLN A 128 -17.78 34.83 -3.87
C GLN A 128 -17.53 34.14 -5.21
N VAL A 129 -17.22 32.84 -5.20
CA VAL A 129 -17.04 32.03 -6.41
C VAL A 129 -18.35 31.89 -7.17
N ILE A 130 -19.50 31.73 -6.51
CA ILE A 130 -20.80 31.69 -7.18
C ILE A 130 -21.09 33.03 -7.87
N LYS A 131 -20.77 34.17 -7.22
CA LYS A 131 -20.96 35.50 -7.82
C LYS A 131 -20.03 35.74 -9.02
N SER A 132 -18.76 35.34 -8.94
CA SER A 132 -17.82 35.43 -10.06
C SER A 132 -18.15 34.46 -11.19
N THR A 133 -18.58 33.23 -10.87
CA THR A 133 -19.03 32.22 -11.84
C THR A 133 -20.27 32.68 -12.58
N ARG A 134 -21.21 33.36 -11.92
CA ARG A 134 -22.38 33.95 -12.58
C ARG A 134 -21.97 35.01 -13.59
N ARG A 135 -21.02 35.89 -13.25
CA ARG A 135 -20.46 36.91 -14.16
C ARG A 135 -19.65 36.28 -15.30
N TRP A 136 -18.94 35.19 -15.03
CA TRP A 136 -18.26 34.40 -16.05
C TRP A 136 -19.26 33.76 -16.99
N ASN A 137 -20.38 33.25 -16.45
CA ASN A 137 -21.48 32.64 -17.16
C ASN A 137 -22.40 33.60 -17.92
N THR A 138 -22.16 34.91 -17.84
CA THR A 138 -22.80 35.91 -18.69
C THR A 138 -21.91 36.38 -19.86
N MET A 139 -20.62 36.01 -19.90
CA MET A 139 -19.72 36.40 -21.01
C MET A 139 -20.01 35.61 -22.29
N GLY A 140 -19.76 36.18 -23.48
CA GLY A 140 -19.89 35.44 -24.74
C GLY A 140 -18.95 34.22 -24.79
N TRP A 141 -19.40 33.11 -25.40
CA TRP A 141 -18.61 31.90 -25.60
C TRP A 141 -17.20 32.14 -26.18
N PRO A 142 -16.99 32.98 -27.22
CA PRO A 142 -15.66 33.19 -27.79
C PRO A 142 -14.69 33.85 -26.79
N LEU A 143 -15.16 34.82 -26.01
CA LEU A 143 -14.35 35.48 -24.98
C LEU A 143 -13.96 34.50 -23.87
N ARG A 144 -14.89 33.65 -23.41
CA ARG A 144 -14.57 32.62 -22.41
C ARG A 144 -13.54 31.62 -22.91
N LYS A 145 -13.68 31.17 -24.16
CA LYS A 145 -12.72 30.25 -24.78
C LYS A 145 -11.33 30.88 -24.85
N ALA A 146 -11.23 32.15 -25.26
CA ALA A 146 -9.97 32.88 -25.30
C ALA A 146 -9.34 33.01 -23.89
N LEU A 147 -10.14 33.33 -22.87
CA LEU A 147 -9.66 33.41 -21.48
C LEU A 147 -9.19 32.04 -20.95
N TYR A 148 -9.91 30.95 -21.24
CA TYR A 148 -9.46 29.61 -20.84
C TYR A 148 -8.15 29.21 -21.50
N ILE A 149 -7.99 29.54 -22.79
CA ILE A 149 -6.72 29.30 -23.50
C ILE A 149 -5.61 30.15 -22.89
N ALA A 150 -5.84 31.44 -22.65
CA ALA A 150 -4.84 32.33 -22.05
C ALA A 150 -4.40 31.87 -20.65
N ILE A 151 -5.35 31.48 -19.80
CA ILE A 151 -5.05 30.92 -18.47
C ILE A 151 -4.29 29.59 -18.60
N GLY A 152 -4.70 28.72 -19.52
CA GLY A 152 -4.02 27.45 -19.78
C GLY A 152 -2.59 27.64 -20.25
N VAL A 153 -2.34 28.58 -21.16
CA VAL A 153 -0.99 28.93 -21.65
C VAL A 153 -0.16 29.50 -20.51
N LEU A 154 -0.70 30.45 -19.73
CA LEU A 154 0.01 31.01 -18.57
C LEU A 154 0.39 29.92 -17.56
N ALA A 155 -0.55 29.03 -17.24
CA ALA A 155 -0.30 27.90 -16.33
C ALA A 155 0.78 26.97 -16.88
N ALA A 156 0.75 26.65 -18.19
CA ALA A 156 1.77 25.83 -18.84
C ALA A 156 3.16 26.48 -18.77
N VAL A 157 3.26 27.78 -19.02
CA VAL A 157 4.52 28.53 -18.90
C VAL A 157 5.05 28.49 -17.47
N LEU A 158 4.20 28.72 -16.47
CA LEU A 158 4.59 28.64 -15.06
C LEU A 158 5.05 27.22 -14.66
N ILE A 159 4.39 26.18 -15.16
CA ILE A 159 4.80 24.79 -14.93
C ILE A 159 6.15 24.52 -15.58
N ILE A 160 6.38 24.97 -16.81
CA ILE A 160 7.67 24.80 -17.50
C ILE A 160 8.77 25.46 -16.68
N ILE A 161 8.60 26.72 -16.28
CA ILE A 161 9.57 27.44 -15.44
C ILE A 161 9.83 26.66 -14.14
N CYS A 162 8.77 26.20 -13.47
CA CYS A 162 8.89 25.43 -12.22
C CYS A 162 9.64 24.10 -12.40
N VAL A 163 9.48 23.43 -13.55
CA VAL A 163 10.15 22.17 -13.88
C VAL A 163 11.61 22.40 -14.25
N THR A 164 11.91 23.45 -15.02
CA THR A 164 13.25 23.68 -15.58
C THR A 164 14.20 24.43 -14.66
N GLU A 165 13.68 25.17 -13.67
CA GLU A 165 14.49 26.03 -12.80
C GLU A 165 15.52 25.21 -11.99
N PRO A 166 16.84 25.48 -12.13
CA PRO A 166 17.87 24.75 -11.40
C PRO A 166 17.92 25.23 -9.94
N PHE A 167 17.33 24.46 -9.04
CA PHE A 167 17.39 24.76 -7.60
C PHE A 167 18.67 24.18 -6.99
N GLY A 168 19.26 24.93 -6.06
CA GLY A 168 20.23 24.36 -5.13
C GLY A 168 19.58 23.28 -4.25
N TYR A 169 20.40 22.41 -3.66
CA TYR A 169 19.92 21.26 -2.89
C TYR A 169 18.97 21.62 -1.73
N LEU A 170 19.25 22.72 -1.03
CA LEU A 170 18.40 23.19 0.08
C LEU A 170 17.03 23.68 -0.43
N ALA A 171 17.02 24.46 -1.52
CA ALA A 171 15.79 24.94 -2.13
C ALA A 171 14.95 23.78 -2.69
N GLN A 172 15.59 22.78 -3.32
CA GLN A 172 14.95 21.54 -3.76
C GLN A 172 14.31 20.80 -2.58
N LEU A 173 15.03 20.66 -1.46
CA LEU A 173 14.50 19.99 -0.26
C LEU A 173 13.29 20.73 0.31
N VAL A 174 13.38 22.06 0.46
CA VAL A 174 12.26 22.90 0.93
C VAL A 174 11.07 22.77 -0.01
N PHE A 175 11.29 22.82 -1.33
CA PHE A 175 10.25 22.66 -2.34
C PHE A 175 9.53 21.32 -2.23
N VAL A 176 10.27 20.21 -2.12
CA VAL A 176 9.71 18.86 -1.96
C VAL A 176 8.93 18.73 -0.64
N ILE A 177 9.45 19.26 0.46
CA ILE A 177 8.77 19.25 1.76
C ILE A 177 7.47 20.05 1.70
N LEU A 178 7.46 21.21 1.05
CA LEU A 178 6.27 22.04 0.87
C LEU A 178 5.22 21.32 0.02
N LEU A 179 5.62 20.75 -1.14
CA LEU A 179 4.70 19.99 -1.99
C LEU A 179 4.15 18.76 -1.27
N TRP A 180 4.98 18.06 -0.49
CA TRP A 180 4.53 16.94 0.33
C TRP A 180 3.54 17.39 1.41
N GLY A 181 3.80 18.52 2.08
CA GLY A 181 2.87 19.11 3.05
C GLY A 181 1.53 19.47 2.42
N ILE A 182 1.53 20.07 1.22
CA ILE A 182 0.32 20.36 0.46
C ILE A 182 -0.40 19.06 0.09
N ALA A 183 0.30 18.06 -0.46
CA ALA A 183 -0.29 16.78 -0.84
C ALA A 183 -0.94 16.07 0.35
N MET A 184 -0.28 16.06 1.51
CA MET A 184 -0.81 15.46 2.73
C MET A 184 -2.07 16.18 3.21
N LEU A 185 -2.14 17.51 3.05
CA LEU A 185 -3.29 18.32 3.46
C LEU A 185 -4.48 18.05 2.52
N VAL A 186 -4.22 18.03 1.23
CA VAL A 186 -5.21 17.78 0.17
C VAL A 186 -5.77 16.36 0.24
N ARG A 187 -4.94 15.37 0.60
CA ARG A 187 -5.33 13.95 0.72
C ARG A 187 -6.52 13.70 1.65
N ARG A 188 -6.75 14.57 2.64
CA ARG A 188 -7.86 14.41 3.60
C ARG A 188 -9.21 14.94 3.10
N ILE A 189 -9.22 15.65 1.96
CA ILE A 189 -10.43 16.27 1.43
C ILE A 189 -11.16 15.25 0.55
N PRO A 190 -12.43 14.92 0.83
CA PRO A 190 -13.23 14.08 -0.05
C PRO A 190 -13.64 14.86 -1.30
N GLY A 191 -13.52 14.24 -2.48
CA GLY A 191 -14.01 14.81 -3.75
C GLY A 191 -13.06 14.56 -4.92
N ARG A 192 -13.44 15.09 -6.09
CA ARG A 192 -12.67 14.93 -7.35
C ARG A 192 -11.52 15.93 -7.46
N PHE A 193 -11.72 17.16 -6.97
CA PHE A 193 -10.71 18.22 -7.02
C PHE A 193 -9.40 17.86 -6.30
N PRO A 194 -9.43 17.28 -5.09
CA PRO A 194 -8.22 16.80 -4.40
C PRO A 194 -7.44 15.74 -5.19
N THR A 195 -8.14 14.80 -5.83
CA THR A 195 -7.52 13.78 -6.69
C THR A 195 -6.82 14.41 -7.89
N LEU A 196 -7.47 15.34 -8.60
CA LEU A 196 -6.86 16.04 -9.73
C LEU A 196 -5.67 16.90 -9.31
N LEU A 197 -5.74 17.54 -8.15
CA LEU A 197 -4.63 18.32 -7.59
C LEU A 197 -3.45 17.40 -7.20
N MET A 198 -3.71 16.25 -6.59
CA MET A 198 -2.70 15.25 -6.27
C MET A 198 -2.01 14.73 -7.54
N ILE A 199 -2.78 14.45 -8.60
CA ILE A 199 -2.25 14.08 -9.91
C ILE A 199 -1.36 15.20 -10.44
N ALA A 200 -1.83 16.45 -10.45
CA ALA A 200 -1.05 17.59 -10.94
C ALA A 200 0.27 17.77 -10.16
N LEU A 201 0.24 17.70 -8.83
CA LEU A 201 1.44 17.77 -7.98
C LEU A 201 2.42 16.63 -8.30
N SER A 202 1.92 15.41 -8.47
CA SER A 202 2.75 14.26 -8.82
C SER A 202 3.40 14.45 -10.20
N VAL A 203 2.64 14.91 -11.19
CA VAL A 203 3.17 15.18 -12.54
C VAL A 203 4.25 16.25 -12.50
N ILE A 204 4.06 17.35 -11.76
CA ILE A 204 5.07 18.42 -11.63
C ILE A 204 6.37 17.87 -11.04
N ILE A 205 6.30 17.10 -9.94
CA ILE A 205 7.49 16.51 -9.30
C ILE A 205 8.18 15.53 -10.24
N SER A 206 7.42 14.66 -10.91
CA SER A 206 7.97 13.69 -11.85
C SER A 206 8.61 14.36 -13.06
N CYS A 207 7.99 15.40 -13.64
CA CYS A 207 8.57 16.16 -14.75
C CYS A 207 9.85 16.87 -14.33
N ARG A 208 9.90 17.47 -13.13
CA ARG A 208 11.10 18.10 -12.59
C ARG A 208 12.24 17.10 -12.40
N TYR A 209 11.93 15.91 -11.90
CA TYR A 209 12.90 14.82 -11.77
C TYR A 209 13.41 14.35 -13.14
N LEU A 210 12.51 14.10 -14.10
CA LEU A 210 12.89 13.72 -15.46
C LEU A 210 13.77 14.79 -16.10
N TRP A 211 13.40 16.07 -15.98
CA TRP A 211 14.20 17.18 -16.50
C TRP A 211 15.65 17.13 -15.97
N TRP A 212 15.82 17.03 -14.64
CA TRP A 212 17.14 16.86 -14.03
C TRP A 212 17.88 15.61 -14.54
N ARG A 213 17.16 14.49 -14.71
CA ARG A 213 17.73 13.26 -15.26
C ARG A 213 18.26 13.49 -16.69
N TYR A 214 17.48 14.12 -17.56
CA TYR A 214 17.88 14.45 -18.92
C TYR A 214 19.07 15.41 -18.98
N THR A 215 19.10 16.45 -18.15
CA THR A 215 20.08 17.54 -18.29
C THR A 215 21.37 17.33 -17.53
N SER A 216 21.33 16.64 -16.39
CA SER A 216 22.42 16.72 -15.39
C SER A 216 23.05 15.38 -15.04
N THR A 217 22.51 14.26 -15.52
CA THR A 217 22.96 12.92 -15.08
C THR A 217 23.53 12.04 -16.19
N LEU A 218 23.47 12.49 -17.45
CA LEU A 218 24.09 11.79 -18.57
C LEU A 218 25.57 12.18 -18.68
N ASN A 219 26.43 11.18 -18.66
CA ASN A 219 27.86 11.34 -18.89
C ASN A 219 28.17 11.19 -20.39
N TRP A 220 28.53 12.29 -21.05
CA TRP A 220 28.83 12.31 -22.47
C TRP A 220 30.26 11.89 -22.82
N ASN A 221 31.12 11.71 -21.81
CA ASN A 221 32.56 11.46 -22.02
C ASN A 221 32.91 9.98 -22.20
N ASP A 222 32.04 9.06 -21.76
CA ASP A 222 32.25 7.61 -21.88
C ASP A 222 31.07 6.96 -22.59
N SER A 223 31.36 6.19 -23.64
CA SER A 223 30.35 5.55 -24.49
C SER A 223 29.59 4.45 -23.77
N LEU A 224 30.24 3.66 -22.90
CA LEU A 224 29.56 2.58 -22.18
C LEU A 224 28.62 3.12 -21.10
N ASP A 225 29.09 4.10 -20.33
CA ASP A 225 28.29 4.80 -19.31
C ASP A 225 27.10 5.53 -19.96
N LEU A 226 27.31 6.16 -21.12
CA LEU A 226 26.25 6.81 -21.89
C LEU A 226 25.18 5.82 -22.35
N VAL A 227 25.55 4.67 -22.92
CA VAL A 227 24.59 3.65 -23.39
C VAL A 227 23.77 3.10 -22.22
N CYS A 228 24.42 2.73 -21.11
CA CYS A 228 23.74 2.28 -19.90
C CYS A 228 22.81 3.37 -19.33
N GLY A 229 23.29 4.62 -19.30
CA GLY A 229 22.53 5.78 -18.85
C GLY A 229 21.29 6.05 -19.71
N LEU A 230 21.40 5.94 -21.04
CA LEU A 230 20.31 6.10 -21.98
C LEU A 230 19.27 4.98 -21.86
N ILE A 231 19.68 3.73 -21.71
CA ILE A 231 18.75 2.60 -21.50
C ILE A 231 17.95 2.83 -20.22
N LEU A 232 18.60 3.23 -19.13
CA LEU A 232 17.93 3.52 -17.88
C LEU A 232 16.97 4.71 -18.01
N LEU A 233 17.40 5.79 -18.68
CA LEU A 233 16.57 6.95 -18.95
C LEU A 233 15.34 6.61 -19.80
N LEU A 234 15.47 5.73 -20.79
CA LEU A 234 14.34 5.23 -21.60
C LEU A 234 13.35 4.43 -20.74
N ALA A 235 13.85 3.55 -19.86
CA ALA A 235 13.00 2.80 -18.94
C ALA A 235 12.25 3.71 -17.94
N GLU A 236 12.92 4.75 -17.42
CA GLU A 236 12.32 5.76 -16.54
C GLU A 236 11.26 6.60 -17.28
N THR A 237 11.55 6.98 -18.53
CA THR A 237 10.62 7.74 -19.39
C THR A 237 9.39 6.91 -19.75
N TYR A 238 9.58 5.63 -20.03
CA TYR A 238 8.48 4.69 -20.24
C TYR A 238 7.62 4.55 -18.98
N SER A 239 8.24 4.42 -17.81
CA SER A 239 7.54 4.35 -16.53
C SER A 239 6.74 5.64 -16.26
N TRP A 240 7.31 6.79 -16.58
CA TRP A 240 6.62 8.08 -16.52
C TRP A 240 5.43 8.14 -17.48
N LEU A 241 5.56 7.65 -18.72
CA LEU A 241 4.45 7.61 -19.67
C LEU A 241 3.30 6.72 -19.15
N VAL A 242 3.61 5.53 -18.64
CA VAL A 242 2.63 4.62 -18.02
C VAL A 242 1.93 5.30 -16.83
N LEU A 243 2.67 6.07 -16.03
CA LEU A 243 2.10 6.85 -14.93
C LEU A 243 1.09 7.89 -15.44
N ILE A 244 1.42 8.65 -16.47
CA ILE A 244 0.51 9.64 -17.07
C ILE A 244 -0.75 8.95 -17.62
N LEU A 245 -0.60 7.84 -18.34
CA LEU A 245 -1.74 7.08 -18.87
C LEU A 245 -2.63 6.54 -17.74
N GLY A 246 -2.04 6.03 -16.66
CA GLY A 246 -2.76 5.60 -15.46
C GLY A 246 -3.53 6.76 -14.81
N TYR A 247 -2.97 7.96 -14.77
CA TYR A 247 -3.68 9.15 -14.28
C TYR A 247 -4.83 9.56 -15.19
N VAL A 248 -4.67 9.54 -16.51
CA VAL A 248 -5.77 9.84 -17.44
C VAL A 248 -6.95 8.89 -17.18
N GLN A 249 -6.69 7.58 -17.02
CA GLN A 249 -7.71 6.59 -16.73
C GLN A 249 -8.40 6.79 -15.38
N THR A 250 -7.64 7.17 -14.35
CA THR A 250 -8.15 7.27 -12.96
C THR A 250 -8.64 8.66 -12.57
N SER A 251 -8.41 9.66 -13.42
CA SER A 251 -8.74 11.08 -13.15
C SER A 251 -10.24 11.33 -12.95
N TRP A 252 -11.10 10.56 -13.64
CA TRP A 252 -12.54 10.76 -13.60
C TRP A 252 -13.32 9.44 -13.56
N PRO A 253 -13.36 8.77 -12.38
CA PRO A 253 -14.08 7.51 -12.24
C PRO A 253 -15.58 7.73 -12.42
N LEU A 254 -16.19 6.88 -13.25
CA LEU A 254 -17.62 6.90 -13.50
C LEU A 254 -18.35 6.08 -12.43
N ASN A 255 -18.83 6.77 -11.40
CA ASN A 255 -19.67 6.14 -10.37
C ASN A 255 -21.10 5.97 -10.90
N ARG A 256 -21.37 4.86 -11.60
CA ARG A 256 -22.72 4.49 -12.04
C ARG A 256 -23.52 4.00 -10.85
N GLN A 257 -24.70 4.59 -10.63
CA GLN A 257 -25.67 4.05 -9.69
C GLN A 257 -26.36 2.83 -10.31
N PRO A 258 -26.78 1.83 -9.51
CA PRO A 258 -27.60 0.74 -10.00
C PRO A 258 -28.86 1.29 -10.70
N ALA A 259 -29.14 0.79 -11.89
CA ALA A 259 -30.37 1.15 -12.60
C ALA A 259 -31.56 0.54 -11.86
N GLN A 260 -32.59 1.35 -11.58
CA GLN A 260 -33.83 0.84 -11.02
C GLN A 260 -34.63 0.16 -12.13
N LEU A 261 -35.01 -1.10 -11.91
CA LEU A 261 -35.94 -1.79 -12.79
C LEU A 261 -37.36 -1.26 -12.57
N PRO A 262 -38.23 -1.30 -13.60
CA PRO A 262 -39.64 -1.03 -13.43
C PRO A 262 -40.24 -1.93 -12.35
N ARG A 263 -41.21 -1.41 -11.58
CA ARG A 263 -41.92 -2.22 -10.56
C ARG A 263 -42.66 -3.40 -11.16
N ASP A 264 -43.11 -3.25 -12.41
CA ASP A 264 -43.75 -4.31 -13.17
C ASP A 264 -42.70 -5.26 -13.77
N THR A 265 -42.70 -6.50 -13.29
CA THR A 265 -41.81 -7.58 -13.74
C THR A 265 -42.12 -8.05 -15.16
N SER A 266 -43.30 -7.74 -15.70
CA SER A 266 -43.68 -8.06 -17.08
C SER A 266 -42.81 -7.30 -18.11
N LEU A 267 -42.29 -6.14 -17.74
CA LEU A 267 -41.41 -5.31 -18.56
C LEU A 267 -39.94 -5.73 -18.51
N TRP A 268 -39.60 -6.68 -17.62
CA TRP A 268 -38.21 -7.12 -17.47
C TRP A 268 -37.76 -7.93 -18.68
N PRO A 269 -36.49 -7.80 -19.10
CA PRO A 269 -35.96 -8.56 -20.23
C PRO A 269 -35.84 -10.06 -19.90
N THR A 270 -35.88 -10.89 -20.93
CA THR A 270 -35.40 -12.28 -20.84
C THR A 270 -33.87 -12.26 -20.78
N VAL A 271 -33.29 -13.03 -19.86
CA VAL A 271 -31.85 -13.11 -19.61
C VAL A 271 -31.38 -14.53 -19.82
N ASP A 272 -30.40 -14.70 -20.70
CA ASP A 272 -29.66 -15.95 -20.86
C ASP A 272 -28.37 -15.87 -20.05
N LEU A 273 -28.23 -16.76 -19.06
CA LEU A 273 -27.09 -16.86 -18.16
C LEU A 273 -26.19 -18.02 -18.59
N LEU A 274 -25.01 -17.69 -19.10
CA LEU A 274 -24.06 -18.64 -19.67
C LEU A 274 -22.97 -18.98 -18.63
N ILE A 275 -22.80 -20.26 -18.31
CA ILE A 275 -21.77 -20.76 -17.40
C ILE A 275 -20.79 -21.62 -18.21
N PRO A 276 -19.69 -21.04 -18.73
CA PRO A 276 -18.67 -21.78 -19.45
C PRO A 276 -17.74 -22.54 -18.49
N THR A 277 -17.36 -23.75 -18.87
CA THR A 277 -16.38 -24.59 -18.16
C THR A 277 -15.56 -25.41 -19.15
N TYR A 278 -14.28 -25.63 -18.82
CA TYR A 278 -13.35 -26.43 -19.63
C TYR A 278 -12.74 -27.57 -18.83
N ASN A 279 -11.95 -27.27 -17.79
CA ASN A 279 -11.22 -28.27 -17.00
C ASN A 279 -11.51 -28.16 -15.49
N GLU A 280 -12.42 -27.29 -15.07
CA GLU A 280 -12.83 -27.16 -13.68
C GLU A 280 -13.61 -28.39 -13.21
N GLU A 281 -13.38 -28.84 -11.98
CA GLU A 281 -14.09 -29.99 -11.41
C GLU A 281 -15.57 -29.67 -11.17
N LEU A 282 -16.43 -30.69 -11.29
CA LEU A 282 -17.89 -30.57 -11.09
C LEU A 282 -18.25 -30.02 -9.70
N SER A 283 -17.45 -30.34 -8.69
CA SER A 283 -17.60 -29.85 -7.31
C SER A 283 -17.57 -28.32 -7.20
N VAL A 284 -16.76 -27.66 -8.03
CA VAL A 284 -16.63 -26.20 -8.08
C VAL A 284 -17.77 -25.58 -8.88
N THR A 285 -18.05 -26.13 -10.08
CA THR A 285 -19.06 -25.57 -10.99
C THR A 285 -20.49 -25.74 -10.46
N ARG A 286 -20.76 -26.80 -9.71
CA ARG A 286 -22.06 -27.05 -9.07
C ARG A 286 -22.49 -25.90 -8.15
N GLY A 287 -21.55 -25.29 -7.42
CA GLY A 287 -21.85 -24.13 -6.57
C GLY A 287 -22.34 -22.94 -7.37
N THR A 288 -21.71 -22.67 -8.52
CA THR A 288 -22.12 -21.60 -9.44
C THR A 288 -23.50 -21.86 -10.05
N VAL A 289 -23.79 -23.09 -10.46
CA VAL A 289 -25.11 -23.47 -11.03
C VAL A 289 -26.23 -23.31 -9.98
N TYR A 290 -26.02 -23.79 -8.75
CA TYR A 290 -27.01 -23.60 -7.69
C TYR A 290 -27.19 -22.13 -7.29
N ALA A 291 -26.12 -21.34 -7.31
CA ALA A 291 -26.22 -19.89 -7.10
C ALA A 291 -27.02 -19.21 -8.22
N ALA A 292 -26.83 -19.64 -9.47
CA ALA A 292 -27.58 -19.14 -10.62
C ALA A 292 -29.09 -19.48 -10.53
N LEU A 293 -29.43 -20.70 -10.10
CA LEU A 293 -30.81 -21.12 -9.84
C LEU A 293 -31.49 -20.31 -8.72
N GLY A 294 -30.71 -19.69 -7.84
CA GLY A 294 -31.18 -18.85 -6.73
C GLY A 294 -31.28 -17.35 -7.04
N ILE A 295 -31.04 -16.92 -8.29
CA ILE A 295 -31.14 -15.51 -8.68
C ILE A 295 -32.61 -15.05 -8.57
N ASP A 296 -32.83 -13.89 -7.95
CA ASP A 296 -34.15 -13.25 -7.84
C ASP A 296 -34.58 -12.63 -9.18
N TRP A 297 -35.02 -13.49 -10.10
CA TRP A 297 -35.56 -13.15 -11.41
C TRP A 297 -36.79 -14.02 -11.73
N PRO A 298 -37.77 -13.52 -12.50
CA PRO A 298 -38.88 -14.35 -12.97
C PRO A 298 -38.37 -15.59 -13.72
N LYS A 299 -38.79 -16.78 -13.26
CA LYS A 299 -38.30 -18.06 -13.78
C LYS A 299 -38.61 -18.28 -15.27
N ASP A 300 -39.69 -17.68 -15.76
CA ASP A 300 -40.08 -17.70 -17.18
C ASP A 300 -39.16 -16.85 -18.07
N LYS A 301 -38.36 -15.96 -17.46
CA LYS A 301 -37.46 -15.02 -18.15
C LYS A 301 -35.99 -15.26 -17.88
N LEU A 302 -35.64 -16.23 -17.04
CA LEU A 302 -34.25 -16.60 -16.78
C LEU A 302 -33.98 -17.96 -17.40
N ARG A 303 -33.01 -18.02 -18.31
CA ARG A 303 -32.55 -19.27 -18.92
C ARG A 303 -31.11 -19.48 -18.53
N ILE A 304 -30.78 -20.65 -17.98
CA ILE A 304 -29.44 -20.97 -17.51
C ILE A 304 -28.86 -22.03 -18.44
N HIS A 305 -27.65 -21.78 -18.95
CA HIS A 305 -26.96 -22.66 -19.89
C HIS A 305 -25.60 -23.04 -19.34
N LEU A 306 -25.38 -24.35 -19.13
CA LEU A 306 -24.07 -24.89 -18.78
C LEU A 306 -23.33 -25.27 -20.07
N LEU A 307 -22.22 -24.59 -20.36
CA LEU A 307 -21.44 -24.76 -21.58
C LEU A 307 -20.15 -25.51 -21.25
N ASP A 308 -20.10 -26.80 -21.55
CA ASP A 308 -18.93 -27.64 -21.31
C ASP A 308 -18.14 -27.92 -22.59
N ASP A 309 -17.00 -27.24 -22.73
CA ASP A 309 -16.08 -27.42 -23.86
C ASP A 309 -15.30 -28.75 -23.77
N GLY A 310 -15.27 -29.39 -22.59
CA GLY A 310 -14.61 -30.68 -22.37
C GLY A 310 -15.44 -31.91 -22.74
N ASN A 311 -16.71 -31.72 -23.14
CA ASN A 311 -17.69 -32.77 -23.45
C ASN A 311 -17.72 -33.90 -22.40
N ARG A 312 -17.73 -33.53 -21.12
CA ARG A 312 -17.63 -34.44 -19.98
C ARG A 312 -19.02 -34.97 -19.63
N PRO A 313 -19.23 -36.29 -19.62
CA PRO A 313 -20.55 -36.87 -19.35
C PRO A 313 -21.15 -36.48 -18.00
N SER A 314 -20.31 -36.27 -16.99
CA SER A 314 -20.73 -35.86 -15.64
C SER A 314 -21.36 -34.48 -15.59
N PHE A 315 -20.96 -33.56 -16.47
CA PHE A 315 -21.54 -32.22 -16.57
C PHE A 315 -22.89 -32.26 -17.29
N LYS A 316 -23.00 -33.07 -18.34
CA LYS A 316 -24.29 -33.30 -19.01
C LYS A 316 -25.31 -33.90 -18.05
N GLN A 317 -24.93 -34.95 -17.33
CA GLN A 317 -25.80 -35.58 -16.33
C GLN A 317 -26.21 -34.58 -15.24
N PHE A 318 -25.25 -33.80 -14.73
CA PHE A 318 -25.55 -32.79 -13.71
C PHE A 318 -26.51 -31.70 -14.22
N ALA A 319 -26.36 -31.25 -15.47
CA ALA A 319 -27.28 -30.28 -16.06
C ALA A 319 -28.70 -30.86 -16.18
N GLU A 320 -28.84 -32.11 -16.60
CA GLU A 320 -30.14 -32.80 -16.65
C GLU A 320 -30.77 -32.97 -15.26
N GLU A 321 -29.96 -33.22 -14.22
CA GLU A 321 -30.41 -33.33 -12.83
C GLU A 321 -30.81 -31.98 -12.20
N ALA A 322 -30.14 -30.89 -12.58
CA ALA A 322 -30.33 -29.57 -11.99
C ALA A 322 -31.54 -28.80 -12.57
N GLY A 323 -32.01 -29.18 -13.77
CA GLY A 323 -33.12 -28.54 -14.49
C GLY A 323 -32.73 -27.28 -15.24
#